data_AF-A0A918JWY7-F1
#
_entry.id   AF-A0A918JWY7-F1
#
_cell.length_a   1.000
_cell.length_b   1.000
_cell.length_c   1.000
_cell.angle_alpha   90.00
_cell.angle_beta   90.00
_cell.angle_gamma   90.00
#
_symmetry.space_group_name_H-M   'P 1'
#
loop_
_entity.id
_entity.type
_entity.pdbx_description
1 polymer ?
#
loop_
_entity_poly.entity_id
_entity_poly.type
_entity_poly.pdbx_seq_one_letter_code
_entity_poly.pdbx_strand_id
1 'polypeptide(L)'
;MKTFEINIVILLLVFIQFSGYTQSEKNMSNNSLVIPLKIGKNPSTQLETLVIEPANLFIQSKPVNKPFSHIQLELNIIDNNSRYTTFLWNYNESNGSQKINYPKAYQNYSFNLKMNKEEIELVVEKLDFGKAMFIDLGQTAVIGNLTILFEDCIGEWSVDINGNQTDAFNTYNISLSEENEQKTVSFMSLNKNTDKELSIEWKNYKILVLEDSEKALKLMVVNNNSKQNKNR
;
A
#
# COMPACT_ATOMS: atom_id res chain seq x y z
N MET A 1 -51.25 -49.04 -30.06
CA MET A 1 -49.86 -49.31 -30.47
C MET A 1 -49.07 -48.01 -30.30
N LYS A 2 -48.11 -48.03 -29.37
CA LYS A 2 -47.06 -47.03 -29.07
C LYS A 2 -47.49 -45.59 -28.72
N THR A 3 -47.80 -45.38 -27.44
CA THR A 3 -47.58 -44.11 -26.74
C THR A 3 -46.08 -43.95 -26.47
N PHE A 4 -45.48 -42.87 -26.98
CA PHE A 4 -44.09 -42.50 -26.67
C PHE A 4 -44.06 -41.80 -25.31
N GLU A 5 -43.47 -42.45 -24.32
CA GLU A 5 -43.09 -41.81 -23.05
C GLU A 5 -41.85 -40.94 -23.29
N ILE A 6 -42.01 -39.63 -23.16
CA ILE A 6 -40.88 -38.69 -23.12
C ILE A 6 -40.56 -38.46 -21.64
N ASN A 7 -39.57 -39.17 -21.13
CA ASN A 7 -38.95 -38.87 -19.84
C ASN A 7 -38.21 -37.54 -19.95
N ILE A 8 -38.84 -36.46 -19.51
CA ILE A 8 -38.18 -35.16 -19.31
C ILE A 8 -37.40 -35.26 -18.00
N VAL A 9 -36.14 -35.67 -18.10
CA VAL A 9 -35.15 -35.48 -17.03
C VAL A 9 -34.86 -33.98 -16.99
N ILE A 10 -35.45 -33.29 -16.02
CA ILE A 10 -35.10 -31.90 -15.69
C ILE A 10 -33.71 -31.95 -15.07
N LEU A 11 -32.68 -31.80 -15.91
CA LEU A 11 -31.32 -31.56 -15.46
C LEU A 11 -31.28 -30.12 -14.91
N LEU A 12 -31.40 -30.00 -13.59
CA LEU A 12 -31.21 -28.75 -12.85
C LEU A 12 -29.72 -28.36 -12.95
N LEU A 13 -29.36 -27.70 -14.05
CA LEU A 13 -28.09 -26.98 -14.20
C LEU A 13 -28.13 -25.78 -13.26
N VAL A 14 -27.84 -26.03 -11.98
CA VAL A 14 -27.36 -24.98 -11.09
C VAL A 14 -26.04 -24.51 -11.71
N PHE A 15 -26.10 -23.37 -12.39
CA PHE A 15 -24.92 -22.58 -12.73
C PHE A 15 -24.30 -22.12 -11.40
N ILE A 16 -23.55 -23.01 -10.76
CA ILE A 16 -22.56 -22.62 -9.77
C ILE A 16 -21.54 -21.84 -10.59
N GLN A 17 -21.64 -20.52 -10.56
CA GLN A 17 -20.54 -19.66 -10.96
C GLN A 17 -19.39 -20.02 -10.02
N PHE A 18 -18.47 -20.86 -10.50
CA PHE A 18 -17.18 -21.05 -9.87
C PHE A 18 -16.47 -19.70 -9.91
N SER A 19 -16.60 -18.91 -8.83
CA SER A 19 -15.61 -17.89 -8.52
C SER A 19 -14.28 -18.62 -8.45
N GLY A 20 -13.32 -18.20 -9.27
CA GLY A 20 -12.01 -18.81 -9.41
C GLY A 20 -11.17 -18.72 -8.13
N TYR A 21 -11.53 -19.50 -7.11
CA TYR A 21 -10.75 -19.78 -5.92
C TYR A 21 -9.93 -21.05 -6.17
N THR A 22 -8.95 -21.00 -7.08
CA THR A 22 -8.10 -22.19 -7.31
C THR A 22 -6.69 -21.87 -7.78
N GLN A 23 -6.09 -20.77 -7.30
CA GLN A 23 -4.69 -20.47 -7.62
C GLN A 23 -3.81 -20.02 -6.44
N SER A 24 -4.32 -19.98 -5.21
CA SER A 24 -3.58 -19.36 -4.09
C SER A 24 -2.69 -20.30 -3.27
N GLU A 25 -2.88 -21.62 -3.30
CA GLU A 25 -2.17 -22.50 -2.35
C GLU A 25 -0.67 -22.70 -2.68
N LYS A 26 -0.24 -22.45 -3.93
CA LYS A 26 1.14 -22.76 -4.36
C LYS A 26 2.21 -21.71 -3.99
N ASN A 27 1.83 -20.50 -3.59
CA ASN A 27 2.75 -19.36 -3.44
C ASN A 27 2.78 -18.72 -2.05
N MET A 28 2.18 -19.37 -1.04
CA MET A 28 2.10 -18.82 0.31
C MET A 28 3.31 -19.29 1.13
N SER A 29 4.18 -18.35 1.51
CA SER A 29 5.15 -18.55 2.59
C SER A 29 4.63 -17.86 3.84
N ASN A 30 5.06 -18.28 5.05
CA ASN A 30 4.49 -17.79 6.32
C ASN A 30 4.42 -16.25 6.48
N ASN A 31 5.16 -15.48 5.68
CA ASN A 31 5.23 -14.02 5.75
C ASN A 31 4.97 -13.29 4.41
N SER A 32 4.69 -14.00 3.31
CA SER A 32 4.55 -13.39 1.99
C SER A 32 3.59 -14.15 1.08
N LEU A 33 2.74 -13.41 0.37
CA LEU A 33 1.82 -13.87 -0.65
C LEU A 33 2.17 -13.18 -1.98
N VAL A 34 2.33 -13.98 -3.03
CA VAL A 34 2.63 -13.48 -4.39
C VAL A 34 1.46 -13.76 -5.33
N ILE A 35 0.86 -12.70 -5.86
CA ILE A 35 -0.27 -12.75 -6.78
C ILE A 35 0.22 -12.34 -8.17
N PRO A 36 0.30 -13.26 -9.15
CA PRO A 36 0.64 -12.90 -10.52
C PRO A 36 -0.49 -12.05 -11.12
N LEU A 37 -0.13 -10.97 -11.80
CA LEU A 37 -1.07 -10.03 -12.38
C LEU A 37 -1.08 -10.11 -13.91
N LYS A 38 -2.27 -9.89 -14.46
CA LYS A 38 -2.52 -9.68 -15.89
C LYS A 38 -3.11 -8.29 -16.10
N ILE A 39 -2.90 -7.72 -17.29
CA ILE A 39 -3.53 -6.45 -17.69
C ILE A 39 -5.05 -6.58 -17.54
N GLY A 40 -5.70 -5.55 -16.99
CA GLY A 40 -7.12 -5.56 -16.68
C GLY A 40 -7.42 -6.10 -15.27
N LYS A 41 -8.60 -6.71 -15.12
CA LYS A 41 -9.08 -7.24 -13.84
C LYS A 41 -8.41 -8.55 -13.48
N ASN A 42 -8.02 -8.70 -12.20
CA ASN A 42 -7.44 -9.92 -11.65
C ASN A 42 -8.39 -10.55 -10.61
N PRO A 43 -8.27 -11.87 -10.35
CA PRO A 43 -9.06 -12.53 -9.31
C PRO A 43 -8.67 -12.00 -7.93
N SER A 44 -9.65 -11.94 -7.03
CA SER A 44 -9.40 -11.61 -5.63
C SER A 44 -8.72 -12.77 -4.91
N THR A 45 -7.85 -12.44 -3.96
CA THR A 45 -7.16 -13.43 -3.11
C THR A 45 -7.47 -13.13 -1.66
N GLN A 46 -7.80 -14.16 -0.88
CA GLN A 46 -7.99 -14.04 0.56
C GLN A 46 -6.66 -14.24 1.29
N LEU A 47 -6.38 -13.37 2.25
CA LEU A 47 -5.24 -13.43 3.15
C LEU A 47 -5.71 -13.15 4.57
N GLU A 48 -5.77 -14.17 5.43
CA GLU A 48 -6.35 -14.06 6.77
C GLU A 48 -7.78 -13.48 6.68
N THR A 49 -8.04 -12.31 7.28
CA THR A 49 -9.33 -11.60 7.21
C THR A 49 -9.45 -10.66 6.01
N LEU A 50 -8.35 -10.40 5.30
CA LEU A 50 -8.32 -9.48 4.17
C LEU A 50 -8.73 -10.18 2.87
N VAL A 51 -9.55 -9.49 2.08
CA VAL A 51 -9.74 -9.82 0.65
C VAL A 51 -9.02 -8.77 -0.17
N ILE A 52 -8.05 -9.23 -0.96
CA ILE A 52 -7.19 -8.43 -1.81
C ILE A 52 -7.73 -8.54 -3.23
N GLU A 53 -8.25 -7.43 -3.77
CA GLU A 53 -8.85 -7.36 -5.10
C GLU A 53 -8.03 -6.40 -5.99
N PRO A 54 -7.11 -6.92 -6.82
CA PRO A 54 -6.43 -6.13 -7.84
C PRO A 54 -7.41 -5.80 -8.98
N ALA A 55 -8.12 -4.68 -8.81
CA ALA A 55 -9.29 -4.31 -9.60
C ALA A 55 -8.95 -4.05 -11.07
N ASN A 56 -7.84 -3.37 -11.33
CA ASN A 56 -7.40 -3.07 -12.68
C ASN A 56 -5.89 -2.80 -12.76
N LEU A 57 -5.17 -3.60 -13.55
CA LEU A 57 -3.78 -3.32 -13.92
C LEU A 57 -3.74 -2.63 -15.29
N PHE A 58 -3.25 -1.40 -15.30
CA PHE A 58 -2.96 -0.64 -16.51
C PHE A 58 -1.45 -0.60 -16.77
N ILE A 59 -1.06 -0.82 -18.01
CA ILE A 59 0.33 -0.76 -18.46
C ILE A 59 0.40 0.08 -19.74
N GLN A 60 1.16 1.18 -19.69
CA GLN A 60 1.54 1.93 -20.88
C GLN A 60 2.92 1.47 -21.36
N SER A 61 2.95 0.83 -22.53
CA SER A 61 4.19 0.57 -23.27
C SER A 61 4.72 1.86 -23.89
N LYS A 62 6.02 2.15 -23.73
CA LYS A 62 6.70 3.22 -24.50
C LYS A 62 6.97 2.73 -25.92
N PRO A 63 7.12 3.63 -26.91
CA PRO A 63 7.66 3.23 -28.20
C PRO A 63 9.09 2.68 -28.04
N VAL A 64 9.31 1.49 -28.59
CA VAL A 64 10.57 0.88 -29.02
C VAL A 64 11.53 0.31 -27.96
N ASN A 65 11.78 0.93 -26.79
CA ASN A 65 12.94 0.50 -25.94
C ASN A 65 12.70 0.33 -24.42
N LYS A 66 11.46 0.44 -23.90
CA LYS A 66 11.14 0.10 -22.50
C LYS A 66 9.81 -0.65 -22.42
N PRO A 67 9.75 -1.88 -21.87
CA PRO A 67 8.50 -2.64 -21.83
C PRO A 67 7.44 -1.97 -20.94
N PHE A 68 7.86 -1.24 -19.89
CA PHE A 68 6.96 -0.61 -18.92
C PHE A 68 7.35 0.85 -18.70
N SER A 69 6.59 1.78 -19.28
CA SER A 69 6.83 3.21 -19.08
C SER A 69 6.02 3.83 -17.96
N HIS A 70 4.84 3.26 -17.75
CA HIS A 70 3.91 3.58 -16.69
C HIS A 70 3.11 2.30 -16.38
N ILE A 71 3.14 1.86 -15.14
CA ILE A 71 2.28 0.81 -14.59
C ILE A 71 1.44 1.44 -13.49
N GLN A 72 0.15 1.13 -13.48
CA GLN A 72 -0.76 1.51 -12.42
C GLN A 72 -1.65 0.32 -12.10
N LEU A 73 -1.68 -0.07 -10.84
CA LEU A 73 -2.61 -1.05 -10.30
C LEU A 73 -3.60 -0.34 -9.39
N GLU A 74 -4.88 -0.40 -9.72
CA GLU A 74 -5.96 -0.13 -8.77
C GLU A 74 -6.13 -1.34 -7.85
N LEU A 75 -6.09 -1.11 -6.54
CA LEU A 75 -6.14 -2.14 -5.53
C LEU A 75 -7.24 -1.83 -4.52
N ASN A 76 -8.18 -2.75 -4.38
CA ASN A 76 -9.17 -2.74 -3.33
C ASN A 76 -8.74 -3.74 -2.24
N ILE A 77 -8.71 -3.28 -1.00
CA ILE A 77 -8.47 -4.10 0.19
C ILE A 77 -9.75 -4.06 1.00
N ILE A 78 -10.32 -5.22 1.25
CA ILE A 78 -11.57 -5.37 1.99
C ILE A 78 -11.21 -6.06 3.31
N ASP A 79 -11.50 -5.40 4.41
CA ASP A 79 -11.32 -5.93 5.76
C ASP A 79 -12.66 -5.84 6.50
N ASN A 80 -13.25 -6.99 6.78
CA ASN A 80 -14.62 -7.10 7.29
C ASN A 80 -15.64 -6.34 6.40
N ASN A 81 -16.14 -5.20 6.88
CA ASN A 81 -17.12 -4.35 6.19
C ASN A 81 -16.53 -3.06 5.62
N SER A 82 -15.22 -2.85 5.79
CA SER A 82 -14.53 -1.67 5.30
C SER A 82 -13.85 -1.97 3.97
N ARG A 83 -14.01 -1.07 3.00
CA ARG A 83 -13.28 -1.11 1.73
C ARG A 83 -12.32 0.06 1.68
N TYR A 84 -11.05 -0.24 1.48
CA TYR A 84 -10.00 0.72 1.19
C TYR A 84 -9.55 0.57 -0.26
N THR A 85 -9.63 1.64 -1.04
CA THR A 85 -9.19 1.68 -2.43
C THR A 85 -7.93 2.53 -2.53
N THR A 86 -6.90 1.98 -3.17
CA THR A 86 -5.62 2.68 -3.40
C THR A 86 -5.03 2.31 -4.76
N PHE A 87 -3.91 2.94 -5.10
CA PHE A 87 -3.22 2.72 -6.37
C PHE A 87 -1.73 2.47 -6.15
N LEU A 88 -1.18 1.42 -6.74
CA LEU A 88 0.27 1.23 -6.84
C LEU A 88 0.71 1.69 -8.23
N TRP A 89 1.62 2.65 -8.32
CA TRP A 89 2.12 3.14 -9.59
C TRP A 89 3.64 3.14 -9.66
N ASN A 90 4.13 2.91 -10.88
CA ASN A 90 5.52 3.04 -11.26
C ASN A 90 5.57 3.75 -12.61
N TYR A 91 6.21 4.90 -12.70
CA TYR A 91 6.39 5.59 -13.96
C TYR A 91 7.77 6.25 -14.07
N ASN A 92 8.17 6.54 -15.31
CA ASN A 92 9.37 7.32 -15.58
C ASN A 92 8.98 8.79 -15.80
N GLU A 93 9.57 9.70 -15.06
CA GLU A 93 9.49 11.14 -15.30
C GLU A 93 10.22 11.55 -16.60
N SER A 94 9.98 12.79 -17.04
CA SER A 94 10.63 13.39 -18.21
C SER A 94 12.16 13.50 -18.05
N ASN A 95 12.64 13.71 -16.83
CA ASN A 95 14.06 13.71 -16.47
C ASN A 95 14.69 12.30 -16.41
N GLY A 96 13.91 11.24 -16.70
CA GLY A 96 14.36 9.86 -16.65
C GLY A 96 14.35 9.23 -15.26
N SER A 97 14.01 9.99 -14.21
CA SER A 97 13.84 9.47 -12.85
C SER A 97 12.65 8.50 -12.79
N GLN A 98 12.77 7.47 -11.95
CA GLN A 98 11.66 6.57 -11.68
C GLN A 98 10.93 7.04 -10.43
N LYS A 99 9.60 7.12 -10.53
CA LYS A 99 8.72 7.43 -9.42
C LYS A 99 7.89 6.19 -9.09
N ILE A 100 7.85 5.87 -7.80
CA ILE A 100 7.00 4.82 -7.23
C ILE A 100 6.30 5.34 -5.99
N ASN A 101 5.15 4.75 -5.63
CA ASN A 101 4.44 5.03 -4.38
C ASN A 101 4.19 3.78 -3.53
N TYR A 102 5.05 2.79 -3.67
CA TYR A 102 4.94 1.52 -2.99
C TYR A 102 6.32 1.09 -2.44
N PRO A 103 6.40 0.18 -1.45
CA PRO A 103 5.29 -0.59 -0.88
C PRO A 103 4.27 0.28 -0.12
N LYS A 104 2.97 0.05 -0.32
CA LYS A 104 1.91 0.71 0.45
C LYS A 104 1.55 -0.10 1.68
N ALA A 105 1.44 0.55 2.83
CA ALA A 105 1.02 -0.06 4.07
C ALA A 105 -0.50 0.00 4.23
N TYR A 106 -1.06 -1.08 4.76
CA TYR A 106 -2.41 -1.12 5.32
C TYR A 106 -2.46 -2.19 6.39
N GLN A 107 -2.86 -1.80 7.60
CA GLN A 107 -2.75 -2.62 8.80
C GLN A 107 -1.31 -3.17 8.95
N ASN A 108 -1.15 -4.46 9.21
CA ASN A 108 0.13 -5.13 9.35
C ASN A 108 0.75 -5.61 8.03
N TYR A 109 0.24 -5.19 6.87
CA TYR A 109 0.74 -5.62 5.57
C TYR A 109 1.27 -4.47 4.72
N SER A 110 2.18 -4.84 3.81
CA SER A 110 2.68 -4.02 2.71
C SER A 110 2.29 -4.63 1.37
N PHE A 111 1.95 -3.77 0.41
CA PHE A 111 1.56 -4.12 -0.95
C PHE A 111 2.56 -3.51 -1.92
N ASN A 112 3.29 -4.37 -2.63
CA ASN A 112 4.40 -3.99 -3.51
C ASN A 112 4.19 -4.55 -4.93
N LEU A 113 4.68 -3.84 -5.95
CA LEU A 113 4.78 -4.38 -7.30
C LEU A 113 6.19 -4.87 -7.56
N LYS A 114 6.31 -6.15 -7.90
CA LYS A 114 7.52 -6.75 -8.43
C LYS A 114 7.36 -6.97 -9.93
N MET A 115 8.34 -6.51 -10.71
CA MET A 115 8.26 -6.56 -12.17
C MET A 115 9.52 -7.20 -12.73
N ASN A 116 9.32 -8.13 -13.65
CA ASN A 116 10.33 -8.79 -14.44
C ASN A 116 10.12 -8.33 -15.90
N LYS A 117 10.95 -8.77 -16.86
CA LYS A 117 10.74 -8.42 -18.28
C LYS A 117 9.36 -8.84 -18.83
N GLU A 118 8.77 -9.89 -18.27
CA GLU A 118 7.58 -10.56 -18.82
C GLU A 118 6.39 -10.60 -17.85
N GLU A 119 6.63 -10.39 -16.56
CA GLU A 119 5.65 -10.66 -15.50
C GLU A 119 5.58 -9.50 -14.51
N ILE A 120 4.38 -9.22 -14.03
CA ILE A 120 4.13 -8.27 -12.94
C ILE A 120 3.41 -9.05 -11.84
N GLU A 121 3.92 -8.93 -10.62
CA GLU A 121 3.40 -9.60 -9.44
C GLU A 121 3.04 -8.56 -8.39
N LEU A 122 1.88 -8.72 -7.74
CA LEU A 122 1.58 -8.08 -6.47
C LEU A 122 2.16 -8.94 -5.36
N VAL A 123 3.11 -8.38 -4.61
CA VAL A 123 3.73 -9.02 -3.45
C VAL A 123 3.13 -8.39 -2.20
N VAL A 124 2.58 -9.24 -1.34
CA VAL A 124 1.95 -8.84 -0.08
C VAL A 124 2.79 -9.42 1.05
N GLU A 125 3.40 -8.58 1.86
CA GLU A 125 4.29 -9.00 2.96
C GLU A 125 3.85 -8.39 4.29
N LYS A 126 4.08 -9.08 5.40
CA LYS A 126 3.96 -8.44 6.72
C LYS A 126 4.95 -7.27 6.82
N LEU A 127 4.51 -6.17 7.43
CA LEU A 127 5.38 -5.03 7.71
C LEU A 127 6.49 -5.43 8.68
N ASP A 128 7.67 -4.84 8.47
CA ASP A 128 8.86 -5.12 9.27
C ASP A 128 9.67 -3.84 9.48
N PHE A 129 10.45 -3.81 10.55
CA PHE A 129 11.31 -2.68 10.88
C PHE A 129 12.42 -2.52 9.83
N GLY A 130 12.79 -1.26 9.55
CA GLY A 130 13.85 -0.90 8.61
C GLY A 130 13.46 -1.00 7.13
N LYS A 131 12.20 -1.38 6.82
CA LYS A 131 11.66 -1.26 5.47
C LYS A 131 10.90 0.06 5.33
N ALA A 132 11.14 0.78 4.24
CA ALA A 132 10.35 1.96 3.90
C ALA A 132 8.97 1.56 3.38
N MET A 133 7.94 2.34 3.71
CA MET A 133 6.56 2.11 3.31
C MET A 133 5.81 3.44 3.12
N PHE A 134 4.82 3.45 2.24
CA PHE A 134 3.88 4.55 2.09
C PHE A 134 2.61 4.29 2.90
N ILE A 135 2.15 5.25 3.68
CA ILE A 135 0.86 5.22 4.36
C ILE A 135 -0.03 6.31 3.77
N ASP A 136 -1.22 5.94 3.31
CA ASP A 136 -2.17 6.89 2.75
C ASP A 136 -2.93 7.62 3.87
N LEU A 137 -3.43 8.82 3.57
CA LEU A 137 -4.21 9.62 4.50
C LEU A 137 -5.42 8.82 5.04
N GLY A 138 -5.63 8.89 6.36
CA GLY A 138 -6.67 8.18 7.08
C GLY A 138 -6.43 6.67 7.20
N GLN A 139 -5.27 6.16 6.76
CA GLN A 139 -4.93 4.75 6.87
C GLN A 139 -3.96 4.48 8.01
N THR A 140 -3.94 3.23 8.45
CA THR A 140 -3.13 2.75 9.56
C THR A 140 -2.08 1.74 9.08
N ALA A 141 -0.89 1.83 9.66
CA ALA A 141 0.19 0.84 9.52
C ALA A 141 0.54 0.27 10.90
N VAL A 142 0.71 -1.05 10.99
CA VAL A 142 0.99 -1.77 12.24
C VAL A 142 2.29 -2.56 12.09
N ILE A 143 3.30 -2.26 12.91
CA ILE A 143 4.61 -2.91 12.90
C ILE A 143 4.98 -3.35 14.32
N GLY A 144 5.02 -4.67 14.55
CA GLY A 144 5.13 -5.19 15.91
C GLY A 144 3.93 -4.72 16.75
N ASN A 145 4.19 -4.01 17.84
CA ASN A 145 3.15 -3.45 18.71
C ASN A 145 2.84 -1.96 18.39
N LEU A 146 3.61 -1.33 17.48
CA LEU A 146 3.40 0.05 17.08
C LEU A 146 2.31 0.14 16.02
N THR A 147 1.34 1.02 16.27
CA THR A 147 0.32 1.43 15.31
C THR A 147 0.55 2.89 14.94
N ILE A 148 0.62 3.19 13.65
CA ILE A 148 0.80 4.54 13.08
C ILE A 148 -0.44 4.85 12.25
N LEU A 149 -1.14 5.94 12.56
CA LEU A 149 -2.24 6.48 11.78
C LEU A 149 -1.81 7.81 11.16
N PHE A 150 -1.98 7.98 9.85
CA PHE A 150 -1.85 9.29 9.22
C PHE A 150 -3.20 10.01 9.33
N GLU A 151 -3.32 10.92 10.29
CA GLU A 151 -4.61 11.50 10.71
C GLU A 151 -5.11 12.55 9.73
N ASP A 152 -4.32 13.60 9.52
CA ASP A 152 -4.69 14.72 8.66
C ASP A 152 -3.47 15.41 8.03
N CYS A 153 -3.75 16.26 7.04
CA CYS A 153 -2.80 17.16 6.41
C CYS A 153 -3.47 18.53 6.27
N ILE A 154 -2.87 19.55 6.87
CA ILE A 154 -3.38 20.91 6.90
C ILE A 154 -2.47 21.78 6.03
N GLY A 155 -3.04 22.38 4.98
CA GLY A 155 -2.35 23.37 4.16
C GLY A 155 -2.33 24.72 4.88
N GLU A 156 -1.14 25.30 4.97
CA GLU A 156 -0.86 26.56 5.67
C GLU A 156 -0.08 27.52 4.78
N TRP A 157 -0.14 28.80 5.12
CA TRP A 157 0.67 29.84 4.48
C TRP A 157 1.31 30.77 5.50
N SER A 158 2.51 31.24 5.19
CA SER A 158 3.17 32.30 5.96
C SER A 158 2.79 33.66 5.40
N VAL A 159 2.67 34.66 6.27
CA VAL A 159 2.33 36.04 5.92
C VAL A 159 3.39 36.99 6.48
N ASP A 160 3.85 37.96 5.68
CA ASP A 160 4.75 39.01 6.15
C ASP A 160 4.03 40.06 7.01
N ILE A 161 4.79 41.03 7.53
CA ILE A 161 4.25 42.13 8.34
C ILE A 161 3.25 43.03 7.59
N ASN A 162 3.21 42.96 6.26
CA ASN A 162 2.35 43.76 5.40
C ASN A 162 1.10 42.99 4.96
N GLY A 163 0.93 41.74 5.39
CA GLY A 163 -0.20 40.90 4.97
C GLY A 163 0.02 40.14 3.67
N ASN A 164 1.23 40.15 3.09
CA ASN A 164 1.52 39.40 1.87
C ASN A 164 1.90 37.95 2.19
N GLN A 165 1.36 37.02 1.42
CA GLN A 165 1.78 35.62 1.51
C GLN A 165 3.25 35.47 1.07
N THR A 166 4.05 34.82 1.92
CA THR A 166 5.48 34.58 1.67
C THR A 166 5.82 33.12 1.40
N ASP A 167 5.05 32.19 1.94
CA ASP A 167 5.29 30.75 1.79
C ASP A 167 3.99 29.95 1.88
N ALA A 168 4.01 28.71 1.39
CA ALA A 168 2.96 27.72 1.54
C ALA A 168 3.58 26.37 1.93
N PHE A 169 3.05 25.76 2.98
CA PHE A 169 3.55 24.49 3.50
C PHE A 169 2.40 23.66 4.07
N ASN A 170 2.65 22.38 4.31
CA ASN A 170 1.68 21.52 4.99
C ASN A 170 2.17 21.18 6.40
N THR A 171 1.24 21.09 7.33
CA THR A 171 1.42 20.42 8.61
C THR A 171 0.73 19.06 8.56
N TYR A 172 1.47 18.03 8.94
CA TYR A 172 1.01 16.64 8.96
C TYR A 172 0.86 16.17 10.39
N ASN A 173 -0.23 15.46 10.67
CA ASN A 173 -0.47 14.85 11.98
C ASN A 173 -0.45 13.32 11.86
N ILE A 174 0.36 12.68 12.69
CA ILE A 174 0.37 11.23 12.84
C ILE A 174 0.04 10.84 14.29
N SER A 175 -0.85 9.86 14.44
CA SER A 175 -1.11 9.19 15.71
C SER A 175 -0.20 8.00 15.86
N LEU A 176 0.52 7.92 16.97
CA LEU A 176 1.32 6.77 17.36
C LEU A 176 0.64 6.09 18.55
N SER A 177 0.41 4.79 18.48
CA SER A 177 -0.16 4.03 19.59
C SER A 177 0.53 2.68 19.78
N GLU A 178 0.61 2.25 21.04
CA GLU A 178 1.15 0.97 21.46
C GLU A 178 0.53 0.65 22.81
N GLU A 179 -0.13 -0.51 22.90
CA GLU A 179 -0.94 -0.92 24.06
C GLU A 179 -2.03 0.12 24.37
N ASN A 180 -2.02 0.72 25.56
CA ASN A 180 -3.01 1.69 26.01
C ASN A 180 -2.51 3.15 25.92
N GLU A 181 -1.34 3.37 25.33
CA GLU A 181 -0.74 4.70 25.20
C GLU A 181 -0.82 5.20 23.75
N GLN A 182 -1.13 6.48 23.60
CA GLN A 182 -1.24 7.16 22.32
C GLN A 182 -0.57 8.53 22.39
N LYS A 183 0.06 8.95 21.29
CA LYS A 183 0.64 10.28 21.10
C LYS A 183 0.42 10.74 19.66
N THR A 184 -0.22 11.88 19.49
CA THR A 184 -0.22 12.60 18.21
C THR A 184 1.07 13.42 18.08
N VAL A 185 1.66 13.39 16.90
CA VAL A 185 2.84 14.18 16.54
C VAL A 185 2.54 14.99 15.29
N SER A 186 2.77 16.29 15.38
CA SER A 186 2.66 17.22 14.27
C SER A 186 4.05 17.56 13.71
N PHE A 187 4.17 17.64 12.38
CA PHE A 187 5.39 18.11 11.74
C PHE A 187 5.08 18.86 10.43
N MET A 188 5.94 19.80 10.07
CA MET A 188 5.82 20.56 8.83
C MET A 188 6.48 19.83 7.65
N SER A 189 6.12 20.23 6.43
CA SER A 189 6.70 19.73 5.18
C SER A 189 8.22 19.61 5.20
N LEU A 190 8.70 18.54 4.56
CA LEU A 190 10.15 18.32 4.44
C LEU A 190 10.77 19.44 3.61
N ASN A 191 11.76 20.10 4.19
CA ASN A 191 12.54 21.08 3.45
C ASN A 191 13.51 20.34 2.50
N LYS A 192 13.13 20.29 1.22
CA LYS A 192 13.89 19.62 0.14
C LYS A 192 15.29 20.20 -0.08
N ASN A 193 15.59 21.37 0.48
CA ASN A 193 16.89 22.03 0.38
C ASN A 193 17.81 21.72 1.56
N THR A 194 17.35 20.96 2.55
CA THR A 194 18.15 20.58 3.72
C THR A 194 18.32 19.07 3.79
N ASP A 195 19.56 18.61 3.96
CA ASP A 195 19.88 17.18 4.16
C ASP A 195 19.45 16.65 5.54
N LYS A 196 18.69 17.43 6.31
CA LYS A 196 18.22 17.00 7.63
C LYS A 196 17.03 16.07 7.46
N GLU A 197 17.29 14.79 7.72
CA GLU A 197 16.25 13.78 7.87
C GLU A 197 15.33 14.15 9.04
N LEU A 198 14.02 14.24 8.77
CA LEU A 198 13.04 14.42 9.82
C LEU A 198 12.80 13.09 10.51
N SER A 199 13.09 13.03 11.82
CA SER A 199 12.85 11.84 12.63
C SER A 199 12.01 12.15 13.86
N ILE A 200 11.06 11.26 14.13
CA ILE A 200 10.18 11.30 15.30
C ILE A 200 10.58 10.14 16.22
N GLU A 201 10.91 10.46 17.47
CA GLU A 201 11.18 9.46 18.49
C GLU A 201 9.97 9.30 19.41
N TRP A 202 9.58 8.05 19.62
CA TRP A 202 8.52 7.70 20.56
C TRP A 202 8.75 6.32 21.14
N LYS A 203 8.79 6.22 22.47
CA LYS A 203 9.19 5.01 23.20
C LYS A 203 10.50 4.44 22.65
N ASN A 204 10.52 3.17 22.25
CA ASN A 204 11.66 2.49 21.63
C ASN A 204 11.67 2.59 20.09
N TYR A 205 10.88 3.46 19.48
CA TYR A 205 10.78 3.60 18.04
C TYR A 205 11.42 4.91 17.55
N LYS A 206 12.15 4.81 16.44
CA LYS A 206 12.56 5.96 15.61
C LYS A 206 11.83 5.86 14.27
N ILE A 207 11.02 6.86 13.95
CA ILE A 207 10.26 6.94 12.70
C ILE A 207 10.91 8.00 11.83
N LEU A 208 11.35 7.61 10.64
CA LEU A 208 11.96 8.50 9.65
C LEU A 208 10.89 8.89 8.63
N VAL A 209 10.70 10.19 8.43
CA VAL A 209 9.83 10.73 7.37
C VAL A 209 10.70 10.97 6.15
N LEU A 210 10.54 10.11 5.14
CA LEU A 210 11.38 10.08 3.95
C LEU A 210 10.81 10.94 2.82
N GLU A 211 9.48 10.95 2.68
CA GLU A 211 8.75 11.75 1.70
C GLU A 211 7.39 12.12 2.30
N ASP A 212 6.90 13.32 1.98
CA ASP A 212 5.62 13.84 2.44
C ASP A 212 4.77 14.34 1.25
N SER A 213 3.46 14.10 1.35
CA SER A 213 2.47 14.63 0.42
C SER A 213 1.10 14.67 1.10
N GLU A 214 0.19 15.50 0.58
CA GLU A 214 -1.19 15.62 1.08
C GLU A 214 -1.96 14.28 1.07
N LYS A 215 -1.52 13.31 0.28
CA LYS A 215 -2.21 12.03 0.11
C LYS A 215 -1.54 10.87 0.83
N ALA A 216 -0.23 10.95 1.07
CA ALA A 216 0.55 9.86 1.62
C ALA A 216 1.87 10.35 2.23
N LEU A 217 2.32 9.63 3.26
CA LEU A 217 3.65 9.77 3.85
C LEU A 217 4.48 8.53 3.53
N LYS A 218 5.75 8.71 3.17
CA LYS A 218 6.73 7.62 3.10
C LYS A 218 7.52 7.59 4.39
N LEU A 219 7.38 6.50 5.14
CA LEU A 219 7.95 6.31 6.45
C LEU A 219 8.90 5.12 6.47
N MET A 220 9.86 5.14 7.39
CA MET A 220 10.63 3.96 7.79
C MET A 220 10.72 3.91 9.31
N VAL A 221 10.39 2.77 9.90
CA VAL A 221 10.38 2.60 11.37
C VAL A 221 11.55 1.72 11.79
N VAL A 222 12.33 2.18 12.77
CA VAL A 222 13.41 1.41 13.38
C VAL A 222 13.09 1.19 14.85
N ASN A 223 13.19 -0.06 15.31
CA ASN A 223 13.12 -0.38 16.74
C ASN A 223 14.51 -0.24 17.37
N ASN A 224 14.67 0.71 18.28
CA ASN A 224 15.92 1.02 18.96
C ASN A 224 16.42 -0.13 19.85
N ASN A 225 15.53 -1.01 20.31
CA ASN A 225 15.93 -2.19 21.09
C ASN A 225 16.64 -3.25 20.24
N SER A 226 16.41 -3.29 18.93
CA SER A 226 17.05 -4.28 18.04
C SER A 226 18.56 -4.02 17.85
N LYS A 227 19.04 -2.81 18.14
CA LYS A 227 20.47 -2.47 18.12
C LYS A 227 21.24 -3.00 19.34
N GLN A 228 20.57 -3.26 20.47
CA GLN A 228 21.24 -3.76 21.68
C GLN A 228 21.57 -5.26 21.60
N ASN A 229 20.83 -6.05 20.81
CA ASN A 229 21.06 -7.49 20.67
C ASN A 229 22.13 -7.89 19.64
N LYS A 230 22.68 -6.94 18.86
CA LYS A 230 23.78 -7.23 17.93
C LYS A 230 25.18 -7.05 18.53
N ASN A 231 25.26 -6.52 19.75
CA ASN A 231 26.52 -6.23 20.46
C ASN A 231 26.67 -7.07 21.75
N ARG A 232 25.98 -8.20 21.86
CA ARG A 232 26.14 -9.17 22.94
C ARG A 232 26.53 -10.53 22.39
#